data_AF-A0A536GA05-F1
#
_entry.id   AF-A0A536GA05-F1
#
_cell.length_a   1.000
_cell.length_b   1.000
_cell.length_c   1.000
_cell.angle_alpha   90.00
_cell.angle_beta   90.00
_cell.angle_gamma   90.00
#
_symmetry.space_group_name_H-M   'P 1'
#
loop_
_entity.id
_entity.type
_entity.pdbx_description
1 polymer ?
#
loop_
_entity_poly.entity_id
_entity_poly.type
_entity_poly.pdbx_seq_one_letter_code
_entity_poly.pdbx_strand_id
1 'polypeptide(L)'
;MGAGRAAWLKDPDGNLIGIFQFKAAGLHVADRERRDVFAAGPRIAIAIGSIVDLDVDVIVNAANSSLQGGGGVDGAIHRAAGPGLAAEAARLAPCPPGEARITGGHRLKMHHVIHTVGPMWSGGDRGEAEILASCYRSSLELAEGVDATSVAFPAISTGIYGYPAARAASVAVREIAAWLDAHERPETVILSAFSADTAIVLRRALSDLGRPDLTGE
;
A
#
# COMPACT_ATOMS: atom_id res chain seq x y z
N MET A 1 4.69 16.35 -24.44
CA MET A 1 4.09 16.81 -23.17
C MET A 1 2.77 16.06 -23.00
N GLY A 2 2.79 14.91 -22.33
CA GLY A 2 1.61 14.06 -22.17
C GLY A 2 0.70 14.63 -21.08
N ALA A 3 -0.59 14.77 -21.38
CA ALA A 3 -1.61 15.13 -20.39
C ALA A 3 -1.57 14.10 -19.25
N GLY A 4 -1.20 14.56 -18.04
CA GLY A 4 -1.29 13.74 -16.85
C GLY A 4 -2.76 13.35 -16.63
N ARG A 5 -3.02 12.04 -16.49
CA ARG A 5 -4.35 11.57 -16.05
C ARG A 5 -4.60 12.17 -14.66
N ALA A 6 -5.80 12.65 -14.39
CA ALA A 6 -6.23 12.96 -13.03
C ALA A 6 -7.34 11.97 -12.66
N ALA A 7 -7.28 11.41 -11.46
CA ALA A 7 -8.42 10.69 -10.88
C ALA A 7 -9.10 11.62 -9.88
N TRP A 8 -10.42 11.67 -9.92
CA TRP A 8 -11.21 12.63 -9.17
C TRP A 8 -11.85 11.89 -8.01
N LEU A 9 -11.54 12.29 -6.78
CA LEU A 9 -12.25 11.78 -5.62
C LEU A 9 -13.62 12.45 -5.58
N LYS A 10 -14.66 11.64 -5.62
CA LYS A 10 -16.03 12.07 -5.46
C LYS A 10 -16.59 11.60 -4.12
N ASP A 11 -17.56 12.29 -3.56
CA ASP A 11 -18.37 11.73 -2.47
C ASP A 11 -19.44 10.76 -3.05
N PRO A 12 -20.24 10.08 -2.20
CA PRO A 12 -21.33 9.21 -2.67
C PRO A 12 -22.39 9.92 -3.53
N ASP A 13 -22.50 11.24 -3.43
CA ASP A 13 -23.42 12.08 -4.21
C ASP A 13 -22.80 12.57 -5.53
N GLY A 14 -21.53 12.22 -5.80
CA GLY A 14 -20.81 12.56 -7.02
C GLY A 14 -20.10 13.92 -6.98
N ASN A 15 -20.07 14.62 -5.84
CA ASN A 15 -19.39 15.90 -5.71
C ASN A 15 -17.88 15.71 -5.61
N LEU A 16 -17.12 16.58 -6.27
CA LEU A 16 -15.67 16.61 -6.19
C LEU A 16 -15.18 16.97 -4.78
N ILE A 17 -14.59 16.00 -4.08
CA ILE A 17 -14.02 16.17 -2.75
C ILE A 17 -12.49 16.12 -2.74
N GLY A 18 -11.85 15.71 -3.84
CA GLY A 18 -10.41 15.71 -3.99
C GLY A 18 -9.93 15.42 -5.40
N ILE A 19 -8.63 15.61 -5.65
CA ILE A 19 -8.02 15.38 -6.97
C ILE A 19 -6.71 14.61 -6.78
N PHE A 20 -6.59 13.46 -7.44
CA PHE A 20 -5.31 12.82 -7.72
C PHE A 20 -4.81 13.32 -9.07
N GLN A 21 -3.64 13.94 -9.14
CA GLN A 21 -2.96 14.19 -10.42
C GLN A 21 -1.87 13.13 -10.63
N PHE A 22 -1.97 12.33 -11.69
CA PHE A 22 -0.86 11.54 -12.19
C PHE A 22 0.03 12.44 -13.05
N LYS A 23 1.04 13.07 -12.47
CA LYS A 23 2.14 13.65 -13.25
C LYS A 23 3.24 12.60 -13.44
N ALA A 24 3.99 12.71 -14.52
CA ALA A 24 5.13 11.86 -14.85
C ALA A 24 6.29 11.90 -13.81
N ALA A 25 6.08 12.52 -12.64
CA ALA A 25 7.03 12.61 -11.54
C ALA A 25 6.29 12.88 -10.22
N GLY A 26 5.71 11.85 -9.59
CA GLY A 26 5.19 11.93 -8.22
C GLY A 26 3.78 12.48 -8.05
N LEU A 27 3.09 11.96 -7.04
CA LEU A 27 1.84 12.45 -6.47
C LEU A 27 2.11 13.79 -5.73
N HIS A 28 1.06 14.58 -5.46
CA HIS A 28 1.13 15.77 -4.62
C HIS A 28 -0.25 15.97 -4.01
N VAL A 29 -0.32 16.04 -2.67
CA VAL A 29 -1.52 16.50 -1.96
C VAL A 29 -1.46 18.02 -1.87
N ALA A 30 -2.21 18.71 -2.71
CA ALA A 30 -2.17 20.17 -2.85
C ALA A 30 -3.37 20.83 -2.16
N ASP A 31 -3.51 20.69 -0.83
CA ASP A 31 -4.20 21.70 -0.02
C ASP A 31 -3.92 21.51 1.50
N ARG A 32 -3.38 22.55 2.16
CA ARG A 32 -3.12 22.56 3.62
C ARG A 32 -4.33 23.07 4.42
N GLU A 33 -5.30 23.71 3.78
CA GLU A 33 -6.44 24.36 4.45
C GLU A 33 -7.67 23.45 4.62
N ARG A 34 -7.62 22.20 4.12
CA ARG A 34 -8.77 21.27 4.09
C ARG A 34 -8.59 20.01 4.96
N ARG A 35 -7.89 20.14 6.09
CA ARG A 35 -7.78 19.05 7.10
C ARG A 35 -9.15 18.50 7.53
N ASP A 36 -10.17 19.33 7.49
CA ASP A 36 -11.53 19.00 7.93
C ASP A 36 -12.32 18.14 6.91
N VAL A 37 -11.87 18.06 5.64
CA VAL A 37 -12.55 17.30 4.57
C VAL A 37 -12.17 15.82 4.61
N PHE A 38 -10.98 15.48 5.11
CA PHE A 38 -10.59 14.08 5.37
C PHE A 38 -11.38 13.45 6.53
N ALA A 39 -12.10 14.25 7.32
CA ALA A 39 -13.03 13.75 8.32
C ALA A 39 -14.31 13.12 7.73
N ALA A 40 -14.56 13.27 6.42
CA ALA A 40 -15.77 12.75 5.75
C ALA A 40 -15.51 11.95 4.44
N GLY A 41 -14.25 11.81 4.00
CA GLY A 41 -13.88 11.08 2.78
C GLY A 41 -13.36 9.64 3.03
N PRO A 42 -13.21 8.81 1.99
CA PRO A 42 -12.69 7.46 2.14
C PRO A 42 -11.19 7.52 2.46
N ARG A 43 -10.80 7.01 3.63
CA ARG A 43 -9.39 6.90 4.09
C ARG A 43 -8.58 5.82 3.36
N ILE A 44 -9.19 5.15 2.36
CA ILE A 44 -8.57 4.13 1.50
C ILE A 44 -8.75 4.56 0.05
N ALA A 45 -7.66 4.58 -0.73
CA ALA A 45 -7.66 4.88 -2.15
C ALA A 45 -6.96 3.78 -2.96
N ILE A 46 -7.29 3.66 -4.24
CA ILE A 46 -6.60 2.75 -5.17
C ILE A 46 -5.82 3.57 -6.20
N ALA A 47 -4.54 3.26 -6.39
CA ALA A 47 -3.70 3.86 -7.43
C ALA A 47 -3.21 2.79 -8.40
N ILE A 48 -3.36 3.02 -9.70
CA ILE A 48 -2.80 2.14 -10.73
C ILE A 48 -1.38 2.61 -11.08
N GLY A 49 -0.39 1.74 -10.88
CA GLY A 49 1.00 2.03 -11.21
C GLY A 49 2.01 1.39 -10.25
N SER A 50 3.27 1.78 -10.43
CA SER A 50 4.35 1.35 -9.55
C SER A 50 4.30 2.10 -8.23
N ILE A 51 4.44 1.36 -7.14
CA ILE A 51 4.45 1.92 -5.78
C ILE A 51 5.62 2.88 -5.55
N VAL A 52 6.72 2.73 -6.31
CA VAL A 52 7.92 3.59 -6.19
C VAL A 52 7.71 5.02 -6.71
N ASP A 53 6.64 5.24 -7.48
CA ASP A 53 6.33 6.54 -8.09
C ASP A 53 5.32 7.36 -7.27
N LEU A 54 4.79 6.78 -6.18
CA LEU A 54 3.84 7.43 -5.29
C LEU A 54 4.53 8.47 -4.38
N ASP A 55 3.79 9.49 -3.99
CA ASP A 55 4.19 10.56 -3.06
C ASP A 55 3.43 10.34 -1.76
N VAL A 56 3.98 9.46 -0.94
CA VAL A 56 3.47 9.08 0.38
C VAL A 56 4.63 9.11 1.36
N ASP A 57 4.34 9.11 2.66
CA ASP A 57 5.41 9.13 3.66
C ASP A 57 6.15 7.79 3.72
N VAL A 58 5.39 6.69 3.58
CA VAL A 58 5.89 5.32 3.71
C VAL A 58 5.33 4.42 2.61
N ILE A 59 6.17 3.55 2.06
CA ILE A 59 5.72 2.45 1.21
C ILE A 59 5.98 1.09 1.86
N VAL A 60 5.13 0.12 1.55
CA VAL A 60 5.31 -1.27 1.97
C VAL A 60 5.93 -2.09 0.84
N ASN A 61 6.94 -2.87 1.17
CA ASN A 61 7.59 -3.84 0.31
C ASN A 61 7.08 -5.24 0.63
N ALA A 62 6.56 -5.95 -0.39
CA ALA A 62 6.28 -7.38 -0.30
C ALA A 62 7.60 -8.16 -0.49
N ALA A 63 8.32 -8.33 0.61
CA ALA A 63 9.67 -8.89 0.65
C ALA A 63 9.67 -10.41 0.86
N ASN A 64 10.88 -10.98 0.83
CA ASN A 64 11.17 -12.32 1.32
C ASN A 64 11.99 -12.26 2.62
N SER A 65 12.09 -13.35 3.37
CA SER A 65 12.71 -13.37 4.70
C SER A 65 14.18 -12.92 4.77
N SER A 66 14.92 -12.91 3.65
CA SER A 66 16.28 -12.37 3.63
C SER A 66 16.31 -10.84 3.72
N LEU A 67 15.25 -10.16 3.29
CA LEU A 67 15.17 -8.70 3.10
C LEU A 67 16.23 -8.12 2.14
N GLN A 68 16.93 -8.96 1.36
CA GLN A 68 18.02 -8.52 0.47
C GLN A 68 17.55 -8.21 -0.96
N GLY A 69 16.24 -8.07 -1.16
CA GLY A 69 15.62 -7.85 -2.46
C GLY A 69 15.25 -9.15 -3.19
N GLY A 70 14.78 -8.99 -4.42
CA GLY A 70 14.26 -10.08 -5.24
C GLY A 70 13.70 -9.60 -6.58
N GLY A 71 12.66 -10.29 -7.05
CA GLY A 71 11.89 -9.90 -8.24
C GLY A 71 10.69 -9.01 -7.94
N GLY A 72 9.84 -8.75 -8.93
CA GLY A 72 8.57 -8.05 -8.74
C GLY A 72 8.71 -6.66 -8.09
N VAL A 73 7.79 -6.35 -7.17
CA VAL A 73 7.77 -5.07 -6.44
C VAL A 73 9.01 -4.89 -5.55
N ASP A 74 9.50 -5.97 -4.92
CA ASP A 74 10.70 -5.96 -4.09
C ASP A 74 11.94 -5.51 -4.89
N GLY A 75 12.14 -6.14 -6.05
CA GLY A 75 13.20 -5.73 -6.97
C GLY A 75 13.03 -4.30 -7.48
N ALA A 76 11.80 -3.83 -7.72
CA ALA A 76 11.55 -2.45 -8.14
C ALA A 76 11.94 -1.44 -7.06
N ILE A 77 11.55 -1.71 -5.81
CA ILE A 77 11.88 -0.89 -4.65
C ILE A 77 13.40 -0.85 -4.43
N HIS A 78 14.08 -2.01 -4.42
CA HIS A 78 15.54 -2.07 -4.24
C HIS A 78 16.31 -1.34 -5.35
N ARG A 79 15.89 -1.46 -6.62
CA ARG A 79 16.50 -0.72 -7.73
C ARG A 79 16.34 0.78 -7.58
N ALA A 80 15.16 1.24 -7.17
CA ALA A 80 14.87 2.67 -7.00
C ALA A 80 15.57 3.27 -5.77
N ALA A 81 15.58 2.56 -4.64
CA ALA A 81 16.22 3.02 -3.40
C ALA A 81 17.76 2.97 -3.46
N GLY A 82 18.33 2.11 -4.30
CA GLY A 82 19.77 1.92 -4.43
C GLY A 82 20.36 0.96 -3.39
N PRO A 83 21.67 0.68 -3.45
CA PRO A 83 22.32 -0.39 -2.68
C PRO A 83 22.29 -0.18 -1.15
N GLY A 84 22.08 1.05 -0.69
CA GLY A 84 21.95 1.36 0.75
C GLY A 84 20.80 0.59 1.40
N LEU A 85 19.68 0.42 0.69
CA LEU A 85 18.50 -0.29 1.19
C LEU A 85 18.82 -1.74 1.51
N ALA A 86 19.49 -2.44 0.58
CA ALA A 86 19.87 -3.84 0.81
C ALA A 86 20.85 -3.99 1.98
N ALA A 87 21.79 -3.06 2.14
CA ALA A 87 22.75 -3.10 3.24
C ALA A 87 22.07 -2.85 4.61
N GLU A 88 21.07 -1.98 4.67
CA GLU A 88 20.29 -1.73 5.87
C GLU A 88 19.35 -2.87 6.21
N ALA A 89 18.55 -3.30 5.23
CA ALA A 89 17.59 -4.38 5.39
C ALA A 89 18.25 -5.71 5.79
N ALA A 90 19.46 -6.01 5.28
CA ALA A 90 20.22 -7.19 5.68
C ALA A 90 20.58 -7.23 7.18
N ARG A 91 20.70 -6.08 7.86
CA ARG A 91 20.95 -6.02 9.31
C ARG A 91 19.71 -6.31 10.15
N LEU A 92 18.53 -6.23 9.54
CA LEU A 92 17.23 -6.48 10.18
C LEU A 92 16.70 -7.89 9.89
N ALA A 93 17.39 -8.64 9.05
CA ALA A 93 17.04 -10.00 8.67
C ALA A 93 17.40 -11.01 9.78
N PRO A 94 16.66 -12.14 9.88
CA PRO A 94 15.52 -12.50 9.05
C PRO A 94 14.22 -11.79 9.45
N CYS A 95 13.29 -11.68 8.50
CA CYS A 95 11.90 -11.32 8.77
C CYS A 95 10.98 -12.55 8.61
N PRO A 96 10.37 -13.04 9.69
CA PRO A 96 9.40 -14.13 9.64
C PRO A 96 8.14 -13.76 8.83
N PRO A 97 7.45 -14.73 8.20
CA PRO A 97 6.17 -14.48 7.56
C PRO A 97 5.15 -13.87 8.53
N GLY A 98 4.44 -12.83 8.08
CA GLY A 98 3.47 -12.09 8.89
C GLY A 98 4.07 -10.94 9.69
N GLU A 99 5.39 -10.86 9.81
CA GLU A 99 6.08 -9.74 10.46
C GLU A 99 6.57 -8.69 9.46
N ALA A 100 6.93 -7.52 9.99
CA ALA A 100 7.50 -6.41 9.24
C ALA A 100 8.77 -5.83 9.90
N ARG A 101 9.62 -5.18 9.09
CA ARG A 101 10.79 -4.41 9.50
C ARG A 101 10.80 -3.07 8.77
N ILE A 102 11.28 -2.00 9.39
CA ILE A 102 11.34 -0.67 8.78
C ILE A 102 12.77 -0.24 8.49
N THR A 103 12.98 0.41 7.36
CA THR A 103 14.27 1.01 6.96
C THR A 103 14.07 2.45 6.49
N GLY A 104 15.17 3.17 6.25
CA GLY A 104 15.14 4.42 5.49
C GLY A 104 14.79 4.23 4.01
N GLY A 105 14.25 5.27 3.36
CA GLY A 105 13.90 5.26 1.94
C GLY A 105 15.09 5.39 0.97
N HIS A 106 16.26 5.77 1.47
CA HIS A 106 17.48 6.02 0.69
C HIS A 106 17.26 6.99 -0.49
N ARG A 107 17.31 6.50 -1.73
CA ARG A 107 17.11 7.33 -2.95
C ARG A 107 15.64 7.51 -3.33
N LEU A 108 14.72 6.87 -2.61
CA LEU A 108 13.28 7.07 -2.80
C LEU A 108 12.87 8.47 -2.33
N LYS A 109 11.71 8.94 -2.78
CA LYS A 109 11.13 10.23 -2.34
C LYS A 109 10.63 10.17 -0.90
N MET A 110 10.07 9.02 -0.55
CA MET A 110 9.51 8.65 0.75
C MET A 110 10.62 8.40 1.77
N HIS A 111 10.34 8.69 3.04
CA HIS A 111 11.32 8.63 4.12
C HIS A 111 11.61 7.21 4.60
N HIS A 112 10.62 6.31 4.50
CA HIS A 112 10.74 4.94 4.99
C HIS A 112 10.20 3.89 4.02
N VAL A 113 10.77 2.68 4.13
CA VAL A 113 10.25 1.46 3.51
C VAL A 113 9.96 0.45 4.63
N ILE A 114 8.73 -0.06 4.67
CA ILE A 114 8.36 -1.16 5.55
C ILE A 114 8.41 -2.46 4.76
N HIS A 115 9.26 -3.40 5.16
CA HIS A 115 9.43 -4.69 4.53
C HIS A 115 8.63 -5.74 5.29
N THR A 116 7.60 -6.31 4.66
CA THR A 116 6.79 -7.37 5.26
C THR A 116 6.88 -8.65 4.43
N VAL A 117 6.83 -9.81 5.08
CA VAL A 117 6.94 -11.10 4.40
C VAL A 117 5.58 -11.79 4.37
N GLY A 118 4.97 -11.82 3.19
CA GLY A 118 3.68 -12.49 2.98
C GLY A 118 3.80 -14.03 2.98
N PRO A 119 2.68 -14.74 3.11
CA PRO A 119 2.66 -16.20 2.98
C PRO A 119 2.84 -16.64 1.52
N MET A 120 3.48 -17.78 1.32
CA MET A 120 3.37 -18.53 0.07
C MET A 120 2.07 -19.31 0.07
N TRP A 121 1.29 -19.22 -1.01
CA TRP A 121 0.01 -19.91 -1.11
C TRP A 121 0.19 -21.41 -1.26
N SER A 122 -0.45 -22.19 -0.38
CA SER A 122 -0.40 -23.66 -0.41
C SER A 122 -1.78 -24.31 -0.23
N GLY A 123 -2.85 -23.61 -0.65
CA GLY A 123 -4.23 -24.12 -0.60
C GLY A 123 -5.14 -23.35 0.36
N GLY A 124 -4.58 -22.56 1.30
CA GLY A 124 -5.35 -21.70 2.21
C GLY A 124 -5.69 -22.32 3.56
N ASP A 125 -5.30 -23.58 3.78
CA ASP A 125 -5.62 -24.36 4.98
C ASP A 125 -4.46 -24.39 5.99
N ARG A 126 -3.42 -23.57 5.80
CA ARG A 126 -2.19 -23.52 6.63
C ARG A 126 -2.03 -22.19 7.36
N GLY A 127 -3.12 -21.44 7.50
CA GLY A 127 -3.10 -20.13 8.15
C GLY A 127 -2.61 -19.00 7.25
N GLU A 128 -2.53 -19.20 5.93
CA GLU A 128 -2.05 -18.15 5.01
C GLU A 128 -2.88 -16.86 5.12
N ALA A 129 -4.20 -16.97 5.33
CA ALA A 129 -5.05 -15.80 5.51
C ALA A 129 -4.64 -14.96 6.74
N GLU A 130 -4.26 -15.62 7.83
CA GLU A 130 -3.86 -14.95 9.07
C GLU A 130 -2.45 -14.37 8.96
N ILE A 131 -1.52 -15.08 8.31
CA ILE A 131 -0.17 -14.56 8.03
C ILE A 131 -0.27 -13.31 7.15
N LEU A 132 -1.11 -13.35 6.11
CA LEU A 132 -1.35 -12.18 5.26
C LEU A 132 -1.97 -11.04 6.05
N ALA A 133 -2.93 -11.32 6.93
CA ALA A 133 -3.54 -10.30 7.79
C ALA A 133 -2.51 -9.63 8.72
N SER A 134 -1.62 -10.42 9.33
CA SER A 134 -0.51 -9.92 10.16
C SER A 134 0.46 -9.03 9.40
N CYS A 135 0.68 -9.26 8.10
CA CYS A 135 1.52 -8.37 7.28
C CYS A 135 0.95 -6.94 7.26
N TYR A 136 -0.37 -6.81 7.08
CA TYR A 136 -1.03 -5.50 7.06
C TYR A 136 -0.98 -4.84 8.43
N ARG A 137 -1.32 -5.56 9.50
CA ARG A 137 -1.30 -5.01 10.87
C ARG A 137 0.10 -4.58 11.30
N SER A 138 1.10 -5.45 11.19
CA SER A 138 2.49 -5.13 11.55
C SER A 138 3.05 -3.96 10.76
N SER A 139 2.63 -3.81 9.50
CA SER A 139 3.05 -2.67 8.67
C SER A 139 2.35 -1.37 9.07
N LEU A 140 1.06 -1.43 9.44
CA LEU A 140 0.32 -0.26 9.91
C LEU A 140 0.82 0.21 11.28
N GLU A 141 1.15 -0.72 12.18
CA GLU A 141 1.79 -0.44 13.48
C GLU A 141 3.13 0.31 13.29
N LEU A 142 3.98 -0.17 12.38
CA LEU A 142 5.26 0.50 12.09
C LEU A 142 5.07 1.87 11.41
N ALA A 143 4.04 2.02 10.57
CA ALA A 143 3.74 3.29 9.92
C ALA A 143 3.24 4.33 10.95
N GLU A 144 2.37 3.92 11.87
CA GLU A 144 1.95 4.76 13.00
C GLU A 144 3.13 5.12 13.90
N GLY A 145 4.03 4.17 14.19
CA GLY A 145 5.21 4.40 15.03
C GLY A 145 6.24 5.39 14.47
N VAL A 146 6.14 5.77 13.19
CA VAL A 146 6.94 6.85 12.56
C VAL A 146 6.09 8.07 12.19
N ASP A 147 4.90 8.20 12.79
CA ASP A 147 3.95 9.29 12.56
C ASP A 147 3.56 9.48 11.08
N ALA A 148 3.54 8.39 10.31
CA ALA A 148 3.20 8.46 8.89
C ALA A 148 1.76 8.96 8.70
N THR A 149 1.60 9.98 7.87
CA THR A 149 0.28 10.49 7.48
C THR A 149 -0.32 9.66 6.34
N SER A 150 0.54 9.11 5.48
CA SER A 150 0.14 8.29 4.34
C SER A 150 1.03 7.06 4.17
N VAL A 151 0.41 5.92 3.85
CA VAL A 151 1.12 4.67 3.54
C VAL A 151 0.58 4.03 2.27
N ALA A 152 1.46 3.48 1.44
CA ALA A 152 1.07 2.69 0.27
C ALA A 152 1.39 1.20 0.45
N PHE A 153 0.45 0.33 0.10
CA PHE A 153 0.58 -1.12 0.08
C PHE A 153 0.52 -1.68 -1.35
N PRO A 154 1.39 -2.64 -1.73
CA PRO A 154 1.20 -3.44 -2.93
C PRO A 154 0.19 -4.56 -2.66
N ALA A 155 -0.20 -5.30 -3.71
CA ALA A 155 -0.92 -6.57 -3.56
C ALA A 155 0.03 -7.67 -3.04
N ILE A 156 0.16 -7.76 -1.70
CA ILE A 156 1.07 -8.70 -1.04
C ILE A 156 0.70 -10.16 -1.38
N SER A 157 1.71 -10.98 -1.65
CA SER A 157 1.61 -12.40 -2.00
C SER A 157 0.90 -12.78 -3.31
N THR A 158 0.32 -11.85 -4.08
CA THR A 158 -0.44 -12.18 -5.30
C THR A 158 0.42 -12.39 -6.55
N GLY A 159 1.74 -12.15 -6.45
CA GLY A 159 2.71 -12.39 -7.51
C GLY A 159 3.28 -13.81 -7.46
N ILE A 160 4.61 -13.91 -7.34
CA ILE A 160 5.34 -15.21 -7.30
C ILE A 160 4.84 -16.13 -6.17
N TYR A 161 4.33 -15.58 -5.06
CA TYR A 161 3.79 -16.35 -3.94
C TYR A 161 2.40 -16.95 -4.21
N GLY A 162 1.77 -16.62 -5.33
CA GLY A 162 0.62 -17.34 -5.88
C GLY A 162 -0.71 -17.20 -5.12
N TYR A 163 -0.82 -16.25 -4.19
CA TYR A 163 -2.06 -16.06 -3.43
C TYR A 163 -3.19 -15.59 -4.36
N PRO A 164 -4.38 -16.25 -4.34
CA PRO A 164 -5.50 -15.85 -5.19
C PRO A 164 -5.90 -14.39 -4.96
N ALA A 165 -5.82 -13.57 -6.01
CA ALA A 165 -5.94 -12.12 -5.92
C ALA A 165 -7.21 -11.65 -5.19
N ALA A 166 -8.38 -12.24 -5.47
CA ALA A 166 -9.64 -11.88 -4.81
C ALA A 166 -9.63 -12.18 -3.31
N ARG A 167 -9.03 -13.30 -2.90
CA ARG A 167 -8.91 -13.66 -1.47
C ARG A 167 -7.91 -12.76 -0.76
N ALA A 168 -6.78 -12.46 -1.39
CA ALA A 168 -5.79 -11.54 -0.85
C ALA A 168 -6.36 -10.12 -0.70
N ALA A 169 -7.07 -9.63 -1.72
CA ALA A 169 -7.71 -8.32 -1.69
C ALA A 169 -8.74 -8.21 -0.55
N SER A 170 -9.56 -9.25 -0.33
CA SER A 170 -10.50 -9.30 0.79
C SER A 170 -9.79 -9.16 2.15
N VAL A 171 -8.66 -9.85 2.35
CA VAL A 171 -7.85 -9.71 3.57
C VAL A 171 -7.29 -8.28 3.68
N ALA A 172 -6.69 -7.77 2.60
CA ALA A 172 -6.08 -6.44 2.58
C ALA A 172 -7.06 -5.34 2.99
N VAL A 173 -8.22 -5.26 2.31
CA VAL A 173 -9.20 -4.20 2.56
C VAL A 173 -9.82 -4.33 3.94
N ARG A 174 -10.04 -5.55 4.43
CA ARG A 174 -10.58 -5.80 5.77
C ARG A 174 -9.64 -5.30 6.85
N GLU A 175 -8.36 -5.69 6.81
CA GLU A 175 -7.39 -5.28 7.83
C GLU A 175 -7.14 -3.76 7.79
N ILE A 176 -7.00 -3.19 6.60
CA ILE A 176 -6.79 -1.74 6.44
C ILE A 176 -8.02 -0.96 6.96
N ALA A 177 -9.24 -1.38 6.60
CA ALA A 177 -10.45 -0.70 7.07
C ALA A 177 -10.59 -0.80 8.60
N ALA A 178 -10.40 -1.99 9.17
CA ALA A 178 -10.47 -2.20 10.60
C ALA A 178 -9.43 -1.36 11.36
N TRP A 179 -8.20 -1.25 10.83
CA TRP A 179 -7.18 -0.37 11.40
C TRP A 179 -7.62 1.09 11.40
N LEU A 180 -8.06 1.60 10.24
CA LEU A 180 -8.45 2.99 10.10
C LEU A 180 -9.68 3.36 10.94
N ASP A 181 -10.56 2.41 11.25
CA ASP A 181 -11.70 2.64 12.16
C ASP A 181 -11.26 2.77 13.62
N ALA A 182 -10.15 2.13 13.98
CA ALA A 182 -9.64 2.09 15.35
C ALA A 182 -8.50 3.11 15.61
N HIS A 183 -7.88 3.67 14.56
CA HIS A 183 -6.69 4.52 14.68
C HIS A 183 -6.81 5.80 13.85
N GLU A 184 -6.27 6.91 14.38
CA GLU A 184 -6.19 8.18 13.67
C GLU A 184 -5.11 8.17 12.58
N ARG A 185 -4.07 7.33 12.74
CA ARG A 185 -2.93 7.23 11.83
C ARG A 185 -2.79 5.83 11.23
N PRO A 186 -2.31 5.71 9.98
CA PRO A 186 -2.15 6.80 9.01
C PRO A 186 -3.52 7.39 8.60
N GLU A 187 -3.54 8.65 8.17
CA GLU A 187 -4.79 9.31 7.73
C GLU A 187 -5.31 8.66 6.44
N THR A 188 -4.39 8.32 5.52
CA THR A 188 -4.71 7.74 4.21
C THR A 188 -3.89 6.49 3.93
N VAL A 189 -4.54 5.45 3.40
CA VAL A 189 -3.89 4.23 2.89
C VAL A 189 -4.14 4.12 1.39
N ILE A 190 -3.07 3.92 0.61
CA ILE A 190 -3.13 3.71 -0.84
C ILE A 190 -2.87 2.24 -1.16
N LEU A 191 -3.80 1.60 -1.84
CA LEU A 191 -3.62 0.29 -2.45
C LEU A 191 -3.05 0.47 -3.86
N SER A 192 -1.75 0.20 -4.03
CA SER A 192 -1.03 0.28 -5.29
C SER A 192 -1.30 -0.97 -6.14
N ALA A 193 -2.19 -0.82 -7.12
CA ALA A 193 -2.48 -1.83 -8.13
C ALA A 193 -1.49 -1.73 -9.30
N PHE A 194 -0.65 -2.74 -9.51
CA PHE A 194 0.29 -2.71 -10.64
C PHE A 194 -0.41 -2.77 -12.02
N SER A 195 -1.63 -3.33 -12.07
CA SER A 195 -2.43 -3.50 -13.28
C SER A 195 -3.90 -3.10 -13.08
N ALA A 196 -4.61 -2.89 -14.18
CA ALA A 196 -6.06 -2.66 -14.16
C ALA A 196 -6.83 -3.83 -13.53
N ASP A 197 -6.43 -5.08 -13.81
CA ASP A 197 -7.05 -6.27 -13.22
C ASP A 197 -6.91 -6.29 -11.69
N THR A 198 -5.74 -5.90 -11.19
CA THR A 198 -5.51 -5.78 -9.74
C THR A 198 -6.43 -4.72 -9.14
N ALA A 199 -6.59 -3.57 -9.82
CA ALA A 199 -7.48 -2.50 -9.37
C ALA A 199 -8.94 -2.95 -9.34
N ILE A 200 -9.42 -3.68 -10.36
CA ILE A 200 -10.78 -4.23 -10.40
C ILE A 200 -11.04 -5.13 -9.19
N VAL A 201 -10.09 -6.01 -8.87
CA VAL A 201 -10.22 -6.94 -7.74
C VAL A 201 -10.25 -6.19 -6.40
N LEU A 202 -9.41 -5.18 -6.22
CA LEU A 202 -9.39 -4.35 -5.01
C LEU A 202 -10.67 -3.53 -4.86
N ARG A 203 -11.17 -2.92 -5.95
CA ARG A 203 -12.45 -2.19 -5.97
C ARG A 203 -13.61 -3.07 -5.57
N ARG A 204 -13.66 -4.29 -6.11
CA ARG A 204 -14.69 -5.25 -5.74
C ARG A 204 -14.63 -5.60 -4.25
N ALA A 205 -13.44 -5.87 -3.71
CA ALA A 205 -13.27 -6.16 -2.29
C ALA A 205 -13.71 -4.99 -1.39
N LEU A 206 -13.41 -3.75 -1.79
CA LEU A 206 -13.88 -2.54 -1.11
C LEU A 206 -15.41 -2.40 -1.15
N SER A 207 -16.02 -2.61 -2.30
CA SER A 207 -17.48 -2.62 -2.46
C SER A 207 -18.16 -3.70 -1.63
N ASP A 208 -17.59 -4.92 -1.60
CA ASP A 208 -18.11 -6.04 -0.80
C ASP A 208 -18.04 -5.75 0.71
N LEU A 209 -17.12 -4.89 1.15
CA LEU A 209 -16.99 -4.43 2.54
C LEU A 209 -17.95 -3.25 2.86
N GLY A 210 -18.71 -2.75 1.88
CA GLY A 210 -19.55 -1.56 2.05
C GLY A 210 -18.75 -0.25 2.07
N ARG A 211 -17.51 -0.26 1.56
CA ARG A 211 -16.63 0.92 1.44
C ARG A 211 -16.24 1.15 -0.03
N PRO A 212 -17.20 1.46 -0.93
CA PRO A 212 -16.92 1.55 -2.36
C PRO A 212 -15.79 2.55 -2.64
N ASP A 213 -14.92 2.21 -3.59
CA ASP A 213 -13.86 3.10 -4.08
C ASP A 213 -14.49 4.33 -4.74
N LEU A 214 -14.25 5.52 -4.17
CA LEU A 214 -14.83 6.77 -4.66
C LEU A 214 -13.91 7.54 -5.64
N THR A 215 -12.82 6.91 -6.11
CA THR A 215 -11.88 7.54 -7.05
C THR A 215 -12.41 7.70 -8.48
N GLY A 216 -13.62 7.19 -8.77
CA GLY A 216 -14.28 7.29 -10.07
C GLY A 216 -13.60 6.47 -11.18
N GLU A 217 -14.35 6.18 -12.24
CA GLU A 217 -13.81 5.70 -13.52
C GLU A 217 -13.27 6.85 -14.39
#